data_AF-A0A367M0C9-F1
#
_entry.id   AF-A0A367M0C9-F1
#
_cell.length_a   1.000
_cell.length_b   1.000
_cell.length_c   1.000
_cell.angle_alpha   90.00
_cell.angle_beta   90.00
_cell.angle_gamma   90.00
#
_symmetry.space_group_name_H-M   'P 1'
#
loop_
_entity.id
_entity.type
_entity.pdbx_description
1 polymer ?
#
loop_
_entity_poly.entity_id
_entity_poly.type
_entity_poly.pdbx_seq_one_letter_code
_entity_poly.pdbx_strand_id
1 'polypeptide(L)' 'HLWQVGQGKYACLLSLLTTEEGSADYFKRRLAEHEELVHITVEVNPLLPLAA' A
#
# COMPACT_ATOMS: atom_id res chain seq x y z
N HIS A 1 -1.05 -7.73 -2.30
CA HIS A 1 -0.97 -9.11 -1.80
C HIS A 1 -1.26 -9.10 -0.31
N LEU A 2 -2.10 -10.01 0.16
CA LEU A 2 -2.47 -10.17 1.57
C LEU A 2 -2.24 -11.62 1.97
N TRP A 3 -1.65 -11.85 3.13
CA TRP A 3 -1.45 -13.18 3.68
C TRP A 3 -1.54 -13.15 5.20
N GLN A 4 -2.00 -14.26 5.77
CA GLN A 4 -2.17 -14.39 7.21
C GLN A 4 -0.83 -14.75 7.87
N VAL A 5 -0.45 -13.99 8.89
CA VAL A 5 0.79 -14.16 9.67
C VAL A 5 0.52 -14.61 11.11
N GLY A 6 -0.75 -14.61 11.53
CA GLY A 6 -1.23 -15.07 12.83
C GLY A 6 -2.75 -15.10 12.87
N GLN A 7 -3.35 -15.55 13.97
CA GLN A 7 -4.81 -15.61 14.08
C GLN A 7 -5.43 -14.20 13.94
N GLY A 8 -6.20 -13.98 12.87
CA GLY A 8 -6.78 -12.67 12.56
C GLY A 8 -5.77 -11.56 12.28
N LYS A 9 -4.49 -11.90 11.98
CA LYS A 9 -3.42 -10.93 11.69
C LYS A 9 -2.86 -11.15 10.30
N TYR A 10 -2.69 -10.07 9.55
CA TYR A 10 -2.31 -10.09 8.14
C TYR A 10 -1.13 -9.18 7.86
N ALA A 11 -0.34 -9.58 6.88
CA ALA A 11 0.62 -8.72 6.22
C ALA A 11 0.09 -8.30 4.84
N CYS A 12 0.32 -7.03 4.49
CA CYS A 12 -0.11 -6.41 3.25
C CYS A 12 1.11 -5.88 2.49
N LEU A 13 1.25 -6.32 1.23
CA LEU A 13 2.14 -5.71 0.24
C LEU A 13 1.26 -5.07 -0.84
N LEU A 14 1.24 -3.74 -0.91
CA LEU A 14 0.50 -3.00 -1.93
C LEU A 14 1.51 -2.41 -2.94
N SER A 15 1.39 -2.77 -4.21
CA SER A 15 2.05 -2.05 -5.31
C SER A 15 0.94 -1.40 -6.14
N LEU A 16 1.05 -0.10 -6.34
CA LEU A 16 0.03 0.69 -7.04
C LEU A 16 0.64 1.63 -8.06
N LEU A 17 -0.06 1.79 -9.17
CA LEU A 17 0.25 2.73 -10.23
C LEU A 17 -0.74 3.89 -10.12
N THR A 18 -0.26 5.12 -9.98
CA THR A 18 -1.15 6.28 -9.78
C THR A 18 -0.65 7.55 -10.44
N THR A 19 -1.59 8.41 -10.84
CA THR A 19 -1.36 9.80 -11.25
C THR A 19 -1.52 10.79 -10.09
N GLU A 20 -2.06 10.35 -8.95
CA GLU A 20 -2.24 11.20 -7.77
C GLU A 20 -0.92 11.38 -7.02
N GLU A 21 -0.74 12.55 -6.41
CA GLU A 21 0.37 12.84 -5.50
C GLU A 21 0.15 12.12 -4.15
N GLY A 22 0.33 10.80 -4.15
CA GLY A 22 0.26 9.96 -2.96
C GLY A 22 1.62 9.34 -2.65
N SER A 23 2.20 9.66 -1.49
CA SER A 23 3.41 8.96 -1.02
C SER A 23 3.06 7.58 -0.48
N ALA A 24 4.06 6.68 -0.41
CA ALA A 24 3.89 5.38 0.23
C ALA A 24 3.36 5.51 1.68
N ASP A 25 3.78 6.55 2.41
CA ASP A 25 3.33 6.81 3.78
C ASP A 25 1.87 7.26 3.85
N TYR A 26 1.37 8.00 2.87
CA TYR A 26 -0.04 8.37 2.79
C TYR A 26 -0.91 7.11 2.73
N PHE A 27 -0.62 6.20 1.79
CA PHE A 27 -1.38 4.96 1.64
C PHE A 27 -1.21 4.03 2.83
N LYS A 28 0.00 3.96 3.42
CA LYS A 28 0.24 3.19 4.64
C LYS A 28 -0.65 3.66 5.79
N ARG A 29 -0.82 4.98 5.98
CA ARG A 29 -1.70 5.53 7.03
C ARG A 29 -3.17 5.20 6.78
N ARG A 30 -3.64 5.25 5.53
CA ARG A 30 -5.01 4.83 5.16
C ARG A 30 -5.25 3.36 5.44
N LEU A 31 -4.28 2.50 5.12
CA LEU A 31 -4.36 1.07 5.42
C LEU A 31 -4.25 0.77 6.92
N ALA A 32 -3.60 1.63 7.71
CA ALA A 32 -3.47 1.44 9.15
C ALA A 32 -4.80 1.60 9.93
N GLU A 33 -5.87 2.07 9.29
CA GLU A 33 -7.24 2.03 9.85
C GLU A 33 -7.73 0.59 10.10
N HIS A 34 -7.09 -0.39 9.45
CA HIS A 34 -7.35 -1.82 9.60
C HIS A 34 -6.39 -2.43 10.63
N GLU A 35 -6.84 -2.60 11.87
CA GLU A 35 -6.03 -3.13 12.98
C GLU A 35 -5.54 -4.57 12.78
N GLU A 36 -6.14 -5.31 11.86
CA GLU A 36 -5.71 -6.64 11.44
C GLU A 36 -4.42 -6.62 10.61
N LEU A 37 -4.09 -5.48 9.97
CA LEU A 37 -2.87 -5.30 9.16
C LEU A 37 -1.68 -4.93 10.04
N VAL A 38 -0.89 -5.92 10.44
CA VAL A 38 0.25 -5.73 11.37
C VAL A 38 1.58 -5.49 10.67
N HIS A 39 1.67 -5.80 9.38
CA HIS A 39 2.81 -5.47 8.53
C HIS A 39 2.31 -4.88 7.22
N ILE A 40 2.75 -3.67 6.87
CA ILE A 40 2.34 -2.97 5.66
C ILE A 40 3.58 -2.48 4.90
N THR A 41 3.72 -2.93 3.66
CA THR A 41 4.68 -2.40 2.69
C THR A 41 3.89 -1.81 1.52
N VAL A 42 4.20 -0.57 1.17
CA VAL A 42 3.59 0.12 0.03
C VAL A 42 4.70 0.52 -0.95
N GLU A 43 4.49 0.17 -2.21
CA GLU A 43 5.27 0.64 -3.36
C GLU A 43 4.35 1.51 -4.22
N VAL A 44 4.80 2.74 -4.50
CA VAL A 44 4.10 3.67 -5.39
C VAL A 44 4.90 3.80 -6.67
N ASN A 45 4.29 3.42 -7.78
CA ASN A 45 4.82 3.59 -9.12
C ASN A 45 4.10 4.80 -9.74
N PRO A 46 4.76 5.96 -9.89
CA PRO A 46 4.14 7.12 -10.50
C PRO A 46 3.95 6.91 -12.00
N LEU A 47 2.76 7.26 -12.51
CA LEU A 47 2.57 7.43 -13.94
C LEU A 47 3.24 8.72 -14.38
N LEU A 48 4.50 8.63 -14.80
CA LEU A 48 5.09 9.67 -15.62
C LEU A 48 4.28 9.76 -16.92
N PRO A 49 3.80 10.94 -17.33
CA PRO A 49 3.19 11.09 -18.65
C PRO A 49 4.19 10.57 -19.67
N LEU A 50 3.76 9.65 -20.55
CA LEU A 50 4.51 9.38 -21.77
C LEU A 50 4.71 10.72 -22.45
N ALA A 51 5.96 11.16 -22.57
CA ALA A 51 6.30 12.40 -23.24
C ALA A 51 5.64 12.37 -24.63
N ALA A 52 4.70 13.30 -24.84
CA ALA A 52 4.09 13.56 -26.13
C ALA A 52 5.07 14.33 -27.02
#